data_AF-A0A7T5UKW6-F1
#
_entry.id   AF-A0A7T5UKW6-F1
#
_cell.length_a   1.000
_cell.length_b   1.000
_cell.length_c   1.000
_cell.angle_alpha   90.00
_cell.angle_beta   90.00
_cell.angle_gamma   90.00
#
_symmetry.space_group_name_H-M   'P 1'
#
loop_
_entity.id
_entity.type
_entity.pdbx_description
1 polymer ?
#
loop_
_entity_poly.entity_id
_entity_poly.type
_entity_poly.pdbx_seq_one_letter_code
_entity_poly.pdbx_strand_id
1 'polypeptide(L)'
;MFSEKKENKIINTKTRGKLPKTAFVAVGIGFIILGVIIGVIFLIKSTLISIIVAVAGQVAFLVYLAIILEKEYELGVKNLKEKEEAEKTTTEIRRELEKERTKAKFHPSFQNRIQLTPKLVNFEDLKEYIQMTLKQKFHKEQITQALLGYGWSQEDIEKAFSEVQQPSLINSQ
;
A
#
# COMPACT_ATOMS: atom_id res chain seq x y z
N MET A 1 55.71 -105.53 29.05
CA MET A 1 55.66 -104.83 27.76
C MET A 1 54.38 -105.27 27.04
N PHE A 2 53.27 -104.57 27.23
CA PHE A 2 52.05 -104.73 26.41
C PHE A 2 51.29 -103.41 26.50
N SER A 3 51.40 -102.59 25.45
CA SER A 3 50.72 -101.30 25.36
C SER A 3 49.28 -101.47 24.89
N GLU A 4 48.42 -100.78 25.62
CA GLU A 4 47.01 -100.55 25.42
C GLU A 4 46.75 -99.82 24.09
N LYS A 5 45.79 -100.29 23.29
CA LYS A 5 45.24 -99.54 22.16
C LYS A 5 43.71 -99.70 22.15
N LYS A 6 43.01 -98.81 22.86
CA LYS A 6 41.56 -98.70 22.82
C LYS A 6 41.16 -97.77 21.69
N GLU A 7 40.58 -98.34 20.64
CA GLU A 7 39.97 -97.60 19.54
C GLU A 7 38.71 -96.88 20.03
N ASN A 8 38.77 -95.54 20.08
CA ASN A 8 37.63 -94.71 20.42
C ASN A 8 36.80 -94.44 19.14
N LYS A 9 35.74 -95.23 18.96
CA LYS A 9 34.80 -95.12 17.83
C LYS A 9 33.85 -93.94 18.07
N ILE A 10 34.17 -92.77 17.55
CA ILE A 10 33.28 -91.59 17.56
C ILE A 10 32.13 -91.85 16.57
N ILE A 11 30.99 -92.31 17.09
CA ILE A 11 29.77 -92.50 16.32
C ILE A 11 29.11 -91.13 16.16
N ASN A 12 29.37 -90.47 15.04
CA ASN A 12 28.71 -89.22 14.67
C ASN A 12 27.27 -89.53 14.21
N THR A 13 26.33 -89.57 15.15
CA THR A 13 24.89 -89.69 14.86
C THR A 13 24.39 -88.35 14.33
N LYS A 14 24.37 -88.21 13.00
CA LYS A 14 23.75 -87.09 12.29
C LYS A 14 22.23 -87.17 12.47
N THR A 15 21.71 -86.67 13.58
CA THR A 15 20.28 -86.45 13.78
C THR A 15 19.81 -85.33 12.85
N ARG A 16 19.33 -85.70 11.65
CA ARG A 16 18.49 -84.82 10.82
C ARG A 16 17.16 -84.60 11.54
N GLY A 17 17.17 -83.72 12.54
CA GLY A 17 15.96 -83.26 13.22
C GLY A 17 15.08 -82.53 12.21
N LYS A 18 13.97 -83.14 11.81
CA LYS A 18 12.92 -82.44 11.07
C LYS A 18 12.41 -81.32 11.97
N LEU A 19 12.66 -80.07 11.58
CA LEU A 19 12.16 -78.92 12.33
C LEU A 19 10.63 -79.04 12.46
N PRO A 20 10.08 -78.87 13.67
CA PRO A 20 8.64 -78.93 13.86
C PRO A 20 8.00 -77.80 13.05
N LYS A 21 6.91 -78.10 12.35
CA LYS A 21 6.18 -77.12 11.51
C LYS A 21 5.78 -75.85 12.28
N THR A 22 5.64 -75.96 13.61
CA THR A 22 5.36 -74.85 14.53
C THR A 22 6.49 -73.82 14.59
N ALA A 23 7.76 -74.21 14.38
CA ALA A 23 8.89 -73.29 14.37
C ALA A 23 8.83 -72.31 13.18
N PHE A 24 8.38 -72.77 12.02
CA PHE A 24 8.22 -71.90 10.84
C PHE A 24 7.13 -70.85 11.04
N VAL A 25 6.03 -71.22 11.70
CA VAL A 25 4.93 -70.29 12.02
C VAL A 25 5.40 -69.22 13.02
N ALA A 26 6.14 -69.63 14.06
CA ALA A 26 6.68 -68.70 15.05
C ALA A 26 7.65 -67.68 14.43
N VAL A 27 8.52 -68.12 13.52
CA VAL A 27 9.45 -67.24 12.79
C VAL A 27 8.69 -66.26 11.90
N GLY A 28 7.67 -66.72 11.17
CA GLY A 28 6.83 -65.86 10.33
C GLY A 28 6.13 -64.74 11.10
N ILE A 29 5.54 -65.07 12.27
CA ILE A 29 4.90 -64.08 13.14
C ILE A 29 5.93 -63.05 13.65
N GLY A 30 7.13 -63.49 14.00
CA GLY A 30 8.22 -62.60 14.43
C GLY A 30 8.58 -61.55 13.39
N PHE A 31 8.68 -61.94 12.11
CA PHE A 31 8.95 -60.98 11.02
C PHE A 31 7.82 -59.98 10.80
N ILE A 32 6.56 -60.40 10.95
CA ILE A 32 5.40 -59.49 10.83
C ILE A 32 5.43 -58.44 11.94
N ILE A 33 5.64 -58.87 13.20
CA ILE A 33 5.72 -57.95 14.34
C ILE A 33 6.89 -56.97 14.15
N LEU A 34 8.05 -57.45 13.72
CA LEU A 34 9.22 -56.60 13.46
C LEU A 34 8.94 -55.59 12.35
N GLY A 35 8.28 -56.01 11.26
CA GLY A 35 7.87 -55.11 10.17
C GLY A 35 6.92 -54.01 10.62
N VAL A 36 5.94 -54.34 11.49
CA VAL A 36 5.02 -53.36 12.06
C VAL A 36 5.77 -52.34 12.93
N ILE A 37 6.69 -52.79 13.79
CA ILE A 37 7.49 -51.89 14.64
C ILE A 37 8.33 -50.92 13.80
N ILE A 38 8.99 -51.42 12.75
CA ILE A 38 9.78 -50.57 11.82
C ILE A 38 8.88 -49.55 11.12
N GLY A 39 7.69 -49.98 10.68
CA GLY A 39 6.69 -49.09 10.06
C GLY A 39 6.24 -47.96 10.99
N VAL A 40 5.94 -48.28 12.25
CA VAL A 40 5.54 -47.28 13.27
C VAL A 40 6.67 -46.28 13.55
N ILE A 41 7.92 -46.74 13.69
CA ILE A 41 9.08 -45.86 13.89
C ILE A 41 9.26 -44.91 12.69
N PHE A 42 9.07 -45.43 11.47
CA PHE A 42 9.16 -44.61 10.26
C PHE A 42 8.07 -43.53 10.21
N LEU A 43 6.83 -43.88 10.57
CA LEU A 43 5.72 -42.91 10.65
C LEU A 43 6.01 -41.79 11.66
N ILE A 44 6.48 -42.14 12.87
CA ILE A 44 6.82 -41.15 13.91
C ILE A 44 7.90 -40.18 13.41
N LYS A 45 8.95 -40.70 12.76
CA LYS A 45 10.03 -39.86 12.20
C LYS A 45 9.51 -38.93 11.11
N SER A 46 8.64 -39.41 10.22
CA SER A 46 8.04 -38.61 9.15
C SER A 46 7.19 -37.46 9.72
N THR A 47 6.36 -37.74 10.72
CA THR A 47 5.55 -36.71 11.40
C THR A 47 6.42 -35.68 12.12
N LEU A 48 7.48 -36.12 12.80
CA LEU A 48 8.39 -35.21 13.51
C LEU A 48 9.12 -34.25 12.56
N ILE A 49 9.58 -34.76 11.41
CA ILE A 49 10.21 -33.92 10.36
C ILE A 49 9.21 -32.88 9.83
N SER A 50 7.96 -33.28 9.57
CA SER A 50 6.92 -32.37 9.10
C SER A 50 6.65 -31.22 10.09
N ILE A 51 6.60 -31.53 11.39
CA ILE A 51 6.43 -30.51 12.44
C ILE A 51 7.62 -29.54 12.46
N ILE A 52 8.86 -30.05 12.39
CA ILE A 52 10.06 -29.21 12.38
C ILE A 52 10.06 -28.25 11.18
N VAL A 53 9.71 -28.75 9.98
CA VAL A 53 9.63 -27.92 8.77
C VAL A 53 8.53 -26.86 8.92
N ALA A 54 7.37 -27.22 9.48
CA ALA A 54 6.28 -26.28 9.72
C ALA A 54 6.67 -25.17 10.70
N VAL A 55 7.33 -25.52 11.82
CA VAL A 55 7.81 -24.53 12.80
C VAL A 55 8.90 -23.64 12.19
N ALA A 56 9.85 -24.20 11.45
CA ALA A 56 10.87 -23.42 10.77
C ALA A 56 10.26 -22.43 9.75
N GLY A 57 9.24 -22.87 9.00
CA GLY A 57 8.49 -22.02 8.09
C GLY A 57 7.75 -20.88 8.81
N GLN A 58 7.11 -21.16 9.95
CA GLN A 58 6.45 -20.14 10.76
C GLN A 58 7.43 -19.11 11.32
N VAL A 59 8.59 -19.55 11.83
CA VAL A 59 9.63 -18.64 12.33
C VAL A 59 10.18 -17.76 11.20
N ALA A 60 10.47 -18.34 10.04
CA ALA A 60 10.93 -17.58 8.86
C ALA A 60 9.88 -16.54 8.41
N PHE A 61 8.59 -16.91 8.44
CA PHE A 61 7.50 -16.00 8.13
C PHE A 61 7.39 -14.82 9.11
N LEU A 62 7.54 -15.08 10.42
CA LEU A 62 7.54 -14.02 11.43
C LEU A 62 8.73 -13.06 11.27
N VAL A 63 9.92 -13.58 10.99
CA VAL A 63 11.10 -12.74 10.69
C VAL A 63 10.87 -11.89 9.44
N TYR A 64 10.28 -12.47 8.39
CA TYR A 64 9.93 -11.73 7.17
C TYR A 64 8.95 -10.59 7.45
N LEU A 65 7.90 -10.84 8.23
CA LEU A 65 6.94 -9.80 8.63
C LEU A 65 7.60 -8.69 9.46
N ALA A 66 8.51 -9.04 10.38
CA ALA A 66 9.24 -8.05 11.18
C ALA A 66 10.06 -7.09 10.29
N ILE A 67 10.74 -7.61 9.27
CA ILE A 67 11.52 -6.79 8.32
C ILE A 67 10.62 -5.84 7.53
N ILE A 68 9.43 -6.28 7.12
CA ILE A 68 8.47 -5.41 6.42
C ILE A 68 7.99 -4.29 7.33
N LEU A 69 7.59 -4.63 8.57
CA LEU A 69 7.12 -3.66 9.55
C LEU A 69 8.18 -2.61 9.89
N GLU A 70 9.44 -3.02 10.01
CA GLU A 70 10.56 -2.09 10.26
C GLU A 70 10.71 -1.06 9.13
N LYS A 71 10.61 -1.50 7.87
CA LYS A 71 10.66 -0.59 6.71
C LYS A 71 9.49 0.38 6.67
N GLU A 72 8.28 -0.08 6.95
CA GLU A 72 7.10 0.80 7.00
C GLU A 72 7.21 1.81 8.14
N TYR A 73 7.72 1.39 9.30
CA TYR A 73 7.93 2.28 10.45
C TYR A 73 8.96 3.37 10.14
N GLU A 74 10.09 3.04 9.51
CA GLU A 74 11.09 4.04 9.10
C GLU A 74 10.52 5.07 8.12
N LEU A 75 9.68 4.63 7.17
CA LEU A 75 9.00 5.54 6.25
C LEU A 75 8.02 6.46 6.98
N GLY A 76 7.25 5.93 7.93
CA GLY A 76 6.33 6.71 8.76
C GLY A 76 7.05 7.79 9.56
N VAL A 77 8.19 7.46 10.18
CA VAL A 77 8.98 8.40 10.97
C VAL A 77 9.61 9.50 10.11
N LYS A 78 10.10 9.17 8.90
CA LYS A 78 10.64 10.18 7.97
C LYS A 78 9.58 11.17 7.52
N ASN A 79 8.38 10.70 7.16
CA ASN A 79 7.27 11.56 6.75
C ASN A 79 6.79 12.47 7.90
N LEU A 80 6.81 11.97 9.15
CA LEU A 80 6.48 12.79 10.32
C LEU A 80 7.50 13.91 10.53
N LYS A 81 8.79 13.61 10.39
CA LYS A 81 9.85 14.60 10.54
C LYS A 81 9.82 15.67 9.44
N GLU A 82 9.60 15.26 8.20
CA GLU A 82 9.43 16.18 7.06
C GLU A 82 8.20 17.09 7.26
N LYS A 83 7.10 16.53 7.79
CA LYS A 83 5.91 17.31 8.11
C LYS A 83 6.15 18.33 9.23
N GLU A 84 6.91 17.96 10.26
CA GLU A 84 7.27 18.88 11.35
C GLU A 84 8.17 20.02 10.86
N GLU A 85 9.14 19.72 9.98
CA GLU A 85 10.01 20.73 9.37
C GLU A 85 9.21 21.68 8.45
N ALA A 86 8.31 21.15 7.62
CA ALA A 86 7.42 21.94 6.78
C ALA A 86 6.46 22.85 7.59
N GLU A 87 5.96 22.35 8.72
CA GLU A 87 5.11 23.12 9.62
C GLU A 87 5.89 24.27 10.28
N LYS A 88 7.12 24.02 10.74
CA LYS A 88 8.01 25.06 11.29
C LYS A 88 8.30 26.15 10.25
N THR A 89 8.66 25.79 9.02
CA THR A 89 8.92 26.76 7.95
C THR A 89 7.67 27.58 7.63
N THR A 90 6.49 26.95 7.58
CA THR A 90 5.23 27.66 7.33
C THR A 90 4.89 28.64 8.45
N THR A 91 5.14 28.27 9.71
CA THR A 91 4.92 29.20 10.84
C THR A 91 5.88 30.38 10.84
N GLU A 92 7.14 30.18 10.40
CA GLU A 92 8.11 31.27 10.32
C GLU A 92 7.78 32.24 9.18
N ILE A 93 7.42 31.73 7.99
CA ILE A 93 6.92 32.55 6.87
C ILE A 93 5.67 33.32 7.31
N ARG A 94 4.75 32.70 8.04
CA ARG A 94 3.55 33.37 8.56
C ARG A 94 3.89 34.50 9.53
N ARG A 95 4.88 34.32 10.41
CA ARG A 95 5.36 35.36 11.33
C ARG A 95 6.03 36.51 10.58
N GLU A 96 6.84 36.23 9.57
CA GLU A 96 7.44 37.26 8.72
C GLU A 96 6.37 38.05 7.97
N LEU A 97 5.38 37.37 7.39
CA LEU A 97 4.29 37.99 6.65
C LEU A 97 3.36 38.82 7.57
N GLU A 98 3.21 38.43 8.83
CA GLU A 98 2.49 39.22 9.84
C GLU A 98 3.29 40.45 10.31
N LYS A 99 4.63 40.34 10.42
CA LYS A 99 5.53 41.49 10.63
C LYS A 99 5.49 42.45 9.44
N GLU A 100 5.45 41.95 8.21
CA GLU A 100 5.27 42.80 7.03
C GLU A 100 3.87 43.42 6.96
N ARG A 101 2.81 42.68 7.29
CA ARG A 101 1.45 43.22 7.34
C ARG A 101 1.27 44.30 8.41
N THR A 102 1.93 44.18 9.55
CA THR A 102 1.90 45.20 10.61
C THR A 102 2.71 46.44 10.23
N LYS A 103 3.77 46.29 9.40
CA LYS A 103 4.47 47.44 8.77
C LYS A 103 3.69 48.04 7.59
N ALA A 104 2.90 47.25 6.86
CA ALA A 104 2.10 47.70 5.72
C ALA A 104 0.70 48.23 6.12
N LYS A 105 0.26 48.03 7.36
CA LYS A 105 -0.96 48.65 7.92
C LYS A 105 -0.66 50.03 8.49
N PHE A 106 -0.38 51.00 7.63
CA PHE A 106 -0.85 52.38 7.83
C PHE A 106 -0.87 53.15 6.51
N HIS A 107 -1.84 52.84 5.66
CA HIS A 107 -2.45 53.84 4.78
C HIS A 107 -3.91 53.44 4.48
N PRO A 108 -4.90 53.93 5.27
CA PRO A 108 -6.30 53.72 4.97
C PRO A 108 -6.70 54.69 3.85
N SER A 109 -6.37 54.37 2.60
CA SER A 109 -6.68 55.28 1.49
C SER A 109 -6.98 54.59 0.18
N PHE A 110 -7.73 53.48 0.16
CA PHE A 110 -8.25 52.94 -1.10
C PHE A 110 -9.65 52.31 -1.03
N GLN A 111 -10.41 52.57 0.04
CA GLN A 111 -11.77 52.03 0.16
C GLN A 111 -12.87 52.99 -0.35
N ASN A 112 -12.50 54.12 -0.99
CA ASN A 112 -13.47 55.15 -1.38
C ASN A 112 -13.22 55.79 -2.76
N ARG A 113 -12.70 55.01 -3.70
CA ARG A 113 -12.73 55.31 -5.14
C ARG A 113 -12.96 53.95 -5.79
N ILE A 114 -14.17 53.53 -6.15
CA ILE A 114 -14.98 54.06 -7.23
C ILE A 114 -16.41 53.53 -6.98
N GLN A 115 -17.33 54.41 -6.59
CA GLN A 115 -18.76 54.18 -6.80
C GLN A 115 -19.20 55.10 -7.95
N LEU A 116 -18.68 54.84 -9.14
CA LEU A 116 -19.43 55.10 -10.37
C LEU A 116 -19.87 53.75 -10.88
N THR A 117 -20.93 53.23 -10.26
CA THR A 117 -21.65 52.07 -10.76
C THR A 117 -22.46 52.55 -11.97
N PRO A 118 -22.11 52.16 -13.21
CA PRO A 118 -23.12 52.20 -14.25
C PRO A 118 -24.24 51.28 -13.77
N LYS A 119 -25.45 51.83 -13.65
CA LYS A 119 -26.63 51.04 -13.33
C LYS A 119 -26.86 50.15 -14.54
N LEU A 120 -26.27 48.96 -14.53
CA LEU A 120 -26.51 47.90 -15.50
C LEU A 120 -27.93 47.40 -15.24
N VAL A 121 -28.91 48.04 -15.88
CA VAL A 121 -30.33 47.69 -15.68
C VAL A 121 -30.75 46.63 -16.68
N ASN A 122 -30.14 46.61 -17.86
CA ASN A 122 -30.57 45.79 -18.98
C ASN A 122 -29.45 44.88 -19.50
N PHE A 123 -29.86 43.79 -20.18
CA PHE A 123 -28.94 42.82 -20.78
C PHE A 123 -28.04 43.45 -21.87
N GLU A 124 -28.48 44.53 -22.53
CA GLU A 124 -27.66 45.24 -23.51
C GLU A 124 -26.48 45.97 -22.84
N ASP A 125 -26.73 46.60 -21.68
CA ASP A 125 -25.69 47.25 -20.87
C ASP A 125 -24.64 46.23 -20.40
N LEU A 126 -25.09 45.00 -20.09
CA LEU A 126 -24.23 43.89 -19.68
C LEU A 126 -23.24 43.52 -20.79
N LYS A 127 -23.72 43.42 -22.04
CA LYS A 127 -22.87 43.14 -23.21
C LYS A 127 -21.89 44.26 -23.47
N GLU A 128 -22.34 45.52 -23.41
CA GLU A 128 -21.47 46.69 -23.62
C GLU A 128 -20.36 46.75 -22.57
N TYR A 129 -20.71 46.50 -21.30
CA TYR A 129 -19.74 46.42 -20.22
C TYR A 129 -18.74 45.29 -20.42
N ILE A 130 -19.18 44.08 -20.77
CA ILE A 130 -18.28 42.94 -21.06
C ILE A 130 -17.36 43.30 -22.23
N GLN A 131 -17.89 43.89 -23.30
CA GLN A 131 -17.10 44.29 -24.46
C GLN A 131 -16.06 45.37 -24.12
N MET A 132 -16.43 46.38 -23.34
CA MET A 132 -15.53 47.44 -22.89
C MET A 132 -14.43 46.88 -21.97
N THR A 133 -14.80 45.98 -21.06
CA THR A 133 -13.86 45.41 -20.08
C THR A 133 -12.91 44.41 -20.74
N LEU A 134 -13.37 43.67 -21.75
CA LEU A 134 -12.51 42.85 -22.61
C LEU A 134 -11.51 43.71 -23.41
N LYS A 135 -11.92 44.86 -23.95
CA LYS A 135 -11.01 45.82 -24.62
C LYS A 135 -9.91 46.34 -23.69
N GLN A 136 -10.18 46.40 -22.38
CA GLN A 136 -9.21 46.79 -21.34
C GLN A 136 -8.31 45.63 -20.88
N LYS A 137 -8.34 44.47 -21.55
CA LYS A 137 -7.51 43.27 -21.28
C LYS A 137 -7.76 42.59 -19.93
N PHE A 138 -8.92 42.75 -19.33
CA PHE A 138 -9.30 41.98 -18.14
C PHE A 138 -9.64 40.54 -18.52
N HIS A 139 -9.34 39.61 -17.61
CA HIS A 139 -9.64 38.19 -17.81
C HIS A 139 -11.12 37.89 -17.59
N LYS A 140 -11.66 36.95 -18.38
CA LYS A 140 -13.07 36.50 -18.29
C LYS A 140 -13.50 36.21 -16.86
N GLU A 141 -12.66 35.50 -16.10
CA GLU A 141 -12.92 35.12 -14.70
C GLU A 141 -13.12 36.33 -13.78
N GLN A 142 -12.30 37.38 -13.95
CA GLN A 142 -12.39 38.62 -13.16
C GLN A 142 -13.68 39.39 -13.48
N ILE A 143 -14.05 39.43 -14.76
CA ILE A 143 -15.28 40.08 -15.22
C ILE A 143 -16.50 39.33 -14.68
N THR A 144 -16.50 37.99 -14.75
CA THR A 144 -17.58 37.16 -14.21
C THR A 144 -17.76 37.39 -12.71
N GLN A 145 -16.68 37.39 -11.92
CA GLN A 145 -16.76 37.65 -10.49
C GLN A 145 -17.32 39.04 -10.16
N ALA A 146 -16.91 40.06 -10.92
CA ALA A 146 -17.45 41.40 -10.76
C ALA A 146 -18.97 41.44 -11.05
N LEU A 147 -19.42 40.84 -12.15
CA LEU A 147 -20.82 40.81 -12.56
C LEU A 147 -21.71 39.99 -11.62
N LEU A 148 -21.21 38.88 -11.08
CA LEU A 148 -21.87 38.14 -9.99
C LEU A 148 -22.03 39.01 -8.74
N GLY A 149 -21.01 39.81 -8.41
CA GLY A 149 -21.06 40.80 -7.33
C GLY A 149 -22.11 41.90 -7.56
N TYR A 150 -22.50 42.16 -8.81
CA TYR A 150 -23.58 43.09 -9.18
C TYR A 150 -24.97 42.42 -9.23
N GLY A 151 -25.08 41.13 -8.93
CA GLY A 151 -26.35 40.41 -8.87
C GLY A 151 -26.84 39.84 -10.21
N TRP A 152 -25.98 39.80 -11.23
CA TRP A 152 -26.30 39.12 -12.49
C TRP A 152 -26.22 37.60 -12.33
N SER A 153 -27.11 36.88 -13.00
CA SER A 153 -27.08 35.42 -13.00
C SER A 153 -25.89 34.91 -13.82
N GLN A 154 -25.33 33.76 -13.43
CA GLN A 154 -24.24 33.14 -14.17
C GLN A 154 -24.65 32.82 -15.63
N GLU A 155 -25.91 32.41 -15.83
CA GLU A 155 -26.48 32.08 -17.13
C GLU A 155 -26.51 33.32 -18.06
N ASP A 156 -26.93 34.47 -17.55
CA ASP A 156 -26.94 35.73 -18.31
C ASP A 156 -25.54 36.20 -18.68
N ILE A 157 -24.59 36.06 -17.75
CA ILE A 157 -23.18 36.42 -17.99
C ILE A 157 -22.58 35.53 -19.09
N GLU A 158 -22.78 34.21 -19.01
CA GLU A 158 -22.29 33.27 -20.00
C GLU A 158 -22.89 33.53 -21.38
N LYS A 159 -24.20 33.78 -21.43
CA LYS A 159 -24.90 34.15 -22.66
C LYS A 159 -24.34 35.44 -23.27
N ALA A 160 -24.10 36.47 -22.45
CA ALA A 160 -23.52 37.73 -22.92
C ALA A 160 -22.09 37.55 -23.44
N PHE A 161 -21.27 36.71 -22.82
CA PHE A 161 -19.94 36.37 -23.35
C PHE A 161 -20.00 35.67 -24.71
N SER A 162 -20.95 34.77 -24.92
CA SER A 162 -21.14 34.08 -26.20
C SER A 162 -21.54 35.04 -27.32
N GLU A 163 -22.39 36.02 -27.03
CA GLU A 163 -22.83 37.03 -28.01
C GLU A 163 -21.72 38.06 -28.32
N VAL A 164 -20.92 38.46 -27.32
CA VAL A 164 -19.83 39.47 -27.48
C VAL A 164 -18.58 38.91 -28.17
N GLN A 165 -18.38 37.59 -28.21
CA GLN A 165 -17.26 36.94 -28.91
C GLN A 165 -17.49 36.75 -30.41
N GLN A 166 -18.67 37.09 -30.95
CA GLN A 166 -18.99 36.96 -32.38
C GLN A 166 -18.71 38.17 -33.33
N PRO A 167 -17.93 39.23 -33.02
CA PRO A 167 -17.73 40.32 -33.97
C PRO A 167 -16.52 40.07 -34.88
N SER A 168 -16.66 39.23 -35.91
CA SER A 168 -15.78 39.28 -37.10
C SER A 168 -16.22 38.50 -38.36
N LEU A 169 -17.41 37.87 -38.43
CA LEU A 169 -17.86 37.20 -39.67
C LEU A 169 -18.79 38.04 -40.57
N ILE A 170 -18.99 39.32 -40.29
CA ILE A 170 -19.88 40.19 -41.07
C ILE A 170 -19.19 41.53 -41.33
N ASN A 171 -18.18 41.52 -42.19
CA ASN A 171 -17.75 42.64 -43.05
C ASN A 171 -16.60 42.14 -43.93
N SER A 172 -16.94 41.29 -44.89
CA SER A 172 -16.15 40.98 -46.07
C SER A 172 -17.14 40.71 -47.21
N GLN A 173 -17.82 41.78 -47.63
CA GLN A 173 -18.46 41.92 -48.93
C GLN A 173 -18.08 43.29 -49.48
#